data_AF-A0A519KVR1-F1
#
_entry.id   AF-A0A519KVR1-F1
#
_cell.length_a   1.000
_cell.length_b   1.000
_cell.length_c   1.000
_cell.angle_alpha   90.00
_cell.angle_beta   90.00
_cell.angle_gamma   90.00
#
_symmetry.space_group_name_H-M   'P 1'
#
loop_
_entity.id
_entity.type
_entity.pdbx_description
1 polymer ?
#
loop_
_entity_poly.entity_id
_entity_poly.type
_entity_poly.pdbx_seq_one_letter_code
_entity_poly.pdbx_strand_id
1 'polypeptide(L)'
;MSELEDWEQLVKKQLKTENIYEILQKENIENIDVKPYYQNNSEYKILPKIEESTHLVAEFQDGLSDQAFAFLLNENVENLEEKAIFINNSDLAEHILTEESNRYFSLVDVFSDDLAGEIDEHLTQELLSKSFKRHICIDVSLHQNSGASIIQQLSFALAKAKELVEKFDSEILNQLMFKFAVGSNYFFEIAKIRAFKYLYNQFSKE
;
A
#
# COMPACT_ATOMS: atom_id res chain seq x y z
N MET A 1 4.94 -43.96 15.13
CA MET A 1 5.96 -43.13 14.45
C MET A 1 5.25 -41.89 13.96
N SER A 2 5.88 -40.73 14.14
CA SER A 2 5.35 -39.48 13.60
C SER A 2 5.48 -39.49 12.06
N GLU A 3 4.62 -38.74 11.36
CA GLU A 3 4.70 -38.61 9.88
C GLU A 3 6.12 -38.18 9.41
N LEU A 4 6.85 -37.44 10.26
CA LEU A 4 8.21 -37.02 10.01
C LEU A 4 9.21 -38.19 10.03
N GLU A 5 9.10 -39.10 11.01
CA GLU A 5 9.99 -40.26 11.14
C GLU A 5 9.83 -41.22 9.95
N ASP A 6 8.59 -41.46 9.51
CA ASP A 6 8.29 -42.32 8.37
C ASP A 6 8.87 -41.76 7.07
N TRP A 7 8.76 -40.44 6.88
CA TRP A 7 9.35 -39.74 5.76
C TRP A 7 10.89 -39.79 5.80
N GLU A 8 11.52 -39.54 6.95
CA GLU A 8 12.98 -39.58 7.08
C GLU A 8 13.52 -40.95 6.70
N GLN A 9 12.86 -42.02 7.13
CA GLN A 9 13.24 -43.39 6.77
C GLN A 9 13.08 -43.67 5.27
N LEU A 10 12.02 -43.17 4.65
CA LEU A 10 11.81 -43.28 3.21
C LEU A 10 12.91 -42.56 2.42
N VAL A 11 13.30 -41.35 2.86
CA VAL A 11 14.34 -40.56 2.20
C VAL A 11 15.73 -41.15 2.42
N LYS A 12 16.05 -41.64 3.63
CA LYS A 12 17.28 -42.41 3.88
C LYS A 12 17.42 -43.58 2.93
N LYS A 13 16.32 -44.32 2.73
CA LYS A 13 16.27 -45.45 1.78
C LYS A 13 16.46 -45.03 0.32
N GLN A 14 15.83 -43.93 -0.10
CA GLN A 14 15.93 -43.45 -1.49
C GLN A 14 17.30 -42.87 -1.82
N LEU A 15 17.85 -42.06 -0.91
CA LEU A 15 19.16 -41.43 -1.08
C LEU A 15 20.33 -42.36 -0.70
N LYS A 16 20.04 -43.53 -0.13
CA LYS A 16 21.04 -44.52 0.34
C LYS A 16 22.07 -43.89 1.28
N THR A 17 21.62 -43.01 2.17
CA THR A 17 22.46 -42.34 3.17
C THR A 17 21.78 -42.41 4.54
N GLU A 18 22.58 -42.50 5.59
CA GLU A 18 22.09 -42.40 6.97
C GLU A 18 21.91 -40.94 7.42
N ASN A 19 22.66 -40.01 6.80
CA ASN A 19 22.58 -38.58 7.06
C ASN A 19 21.98 -37.86 5.84
N ILE A 20 20.65 -37.70 5.83
CA ILE A 20 19.94 -37.03 4.75
C ILE A 20 20.25 -35.52 4.68
N TYR A 21 20.62 -34.91 5.80
CA TYR A 21 20.81 -33.45 5.88
C TYR A 21 22.10 -32.98 5.22
N GLU A 22 23.13 -33.81 5.08
CA GLU A 22 24.32 -33.51 4.27
C GLU A 22 23.99 -33.32 2.78
N ILE A 23 22.96 -33.99 2.28
CA ILE A 23 22.54 -33.92 0.87
C ILE A 23 21.48 -32.84 0.67
N LEU A 24 20.55 -32.74 1.62
CA LEU A 24 19.38 -31.86 1.53
C LEU A 24 19.66 -30.44 2.02
N GLN A 25 20.77 -30.20 2.73
CA GLN A 25 21.24 -28.85 3.05
C GLN A 25 22.29 -28.42 2.04
N LYS A 26 22.12 -27.23 1.50
CA LYS A 26 23.07 -26.64 0.57
C LYS A 26 23.23 -25.17 0.88
N GLU A 27 24.48 -24.74 1.04
CA GLU A 27 24.84 -23.32 1.06
C GLU A 27 24.63 -22.75 -0.34
N ASN A 28 23.85 -21.68 -0.43
CA ASN A 28 23.79 -20.88 -1.65
C ASN A 28 24.93 -19.85 -1.67
N ILE A 29 25.10 -19.16 -2.80
CA ILE A 29 26.16 -18.15 -3.02
C ILE A 29 26.02 -16.95 -2.05
N GLU A 30 24.89 -16.83 -1.35
CA GLU A 30 24.58 -15.77 -0.40
C GLU A 30 24.81 -16.20 1.05
N ASN A 31 25.50 -17.34 1.29
CA ASN A 31 25.71 -17.94 2.61
C ASN A 31 24.38 -18.24 3.37
N ILE A 32 23.31 -18.55 2.63
CA ILE A 32 22.04 -18.96 3.20
C ILE A 32 21.98 -20.49 3.23
N ASP A 33 21.81 -21.05 4.43
CA ASP A 33 21.56 -22.48 4.64
C ASP A 33 20.13 -22.84 4.25
N VAL A 34 19.97 -23.42 3.06
CA VAL A 34 18.67 -23.93 2.60
C VAL A 34 18.39 -25.27 3.28
N LYS A 35 17.34 -25.34 4.10
CA LYS A 35 16.87 -26.57 4.76
C LYS A 35 15.66 -27.15 4.03
N PRO A 36 15.44 -28.48 4.07
CA PRO A 36 14.25 -29.09 3.50
C PRO A 36 12.96 -28.57 4.17
N TYR A 37 11.90 -28.39 3.36
CA TYR A 37 10.64 -27.70 3.67
C TYR A 37 9.72 -28.48 4.64
N TYR A 38 10.22 -28.83 5.82
CA TYR A 38 9.45 -29.55 6.86
C TYR A 38 9.51 -28.87 8.23
N GLN A 39 10.28 -27.79 8.37
CA GLN A 39 10.17 -26.91 9.52
C GLN A 39 8.89 -26.08 9.36
N ASN A 40 7.79 -26.58 9.90
CA ASN A 40 6.53 -25.84 10.06
C ASN A 40 6.66 -24.77 11.18
N ASN A 41 7.83 -24.13 11.27
CA ASN A 41 8.20 -23.07 12.22
C ASN A 41 8.14 -21.68 11.56
N SER A 42 7.56 -21.58 10.38
CA SER A 42 7.04 -20.30 9.93
C SER A 42 5.90 -19.92 10.89
N GLU A 43 6.22 -19.10 11.89
CA GLU A 43 5.25 -18.16 12.44
C GLU A 43 4.79 -17.30 11.26
N TYR A 44 3.83 -17.79 10.48
CA TYR A 44 3.17 -16.97 9.49
C TYR A 44 2.45 -15.90 10.30
N LYS A 45 2.98 -14.68 10.27
CA LYS A 45 2.19 -13.52 10.67
C LYS A 45 0.93 -13.58 9.83
N ILE A 46 -0.21 -13.76 10.50
CA ILE A 46 -1.53 -13.66 9.91
C ILE A 46 -1.52 -12.36 9.10
N LEU A 47 -1.66 -12.48 7.78
CA LEU A 47 -1.85 -11.30 6.94
C LEU A 47 -3.08 -10.59 7.50
N PRO A 48 -3.04 -9.26 7.70
CA PRO A 48 -4.18 -8.53 8.21
C PRO A 48 -5.44 -8.92 7.41
N LYS A 49 -6.54 -9.20 8.11
CA LYS A 49 -7.82 -9.60 7.51
C LYS A 49 -8.15 -8.64 6.35
N ILE A 50 -8.56 -9.20 5.22
CA ILE A 50 -8.63 -8.49 3.94
C ILE A 50 -9.90 -7.64 3.73
N GLU A 51 -10.85 -7.57 4.67
CA GLU A 51 -12.20 -7.12 4.31
C GLU A 51 -12.72 -5.76 4.83
N GLU A 52 -12.00 -4.97 5.63
CA GLU A 52 -12.57 -3.70 6.14
C GLU A 52 -12.11 -2.42 5.40
N SER A 53 -11.18 -2.50 4.44
CA SER A 53 -10.54 -1.32 3.82
C SER A 53 -10.41 -1.35 2.30
N THR A 54 -11.05 -2.32 1.63
CA THR A 54 -11.10 -2.33 0.16
C THR A 54 -12.39 -1.64 -0.28
N HIS A 55 -12.26 -0.55 -1.01
CA HIS A 55 -13.38 0.17 -1.62
C HIS A 55 -13.38 -0.04 -3.12
N LEU A 56 -14.53 -0.41 -3.69
CA LEU A 56 -14.79 -0.28 -5.12
C LEU A 56 -15.37 1.11 -5.33
N VAL A 57 -14.55 2.00 -5.88
CA VAL A 57 -14.90 3.42 -6.05
C VAL A 57 -15.47 3.63 -7.45
N ALA A 58 -16.68 4.16 -7.53
CA ALA A 58 -17.30 4.56 -8.79
C ALA A 58 -17.23 6.07 -8.96
N GLU A 59 -17.16 6.58 -10.19
CA GLU A 59 -17.44 8.00 -10.42
C GLU A 59 -18.90 8.29 -10.07
N PHE A 60 -19.15 9.40 -9.37
CA PHE A 60 -20.51 9.78 -9.03
C PHE A 60 -21.31 10.17 -10.28
N GLN A 61 -22.55 9.70 -10.33
CA GLN A 61 -23.55 10.08 -11.32
C GLN A 61 -24.92 10.14 -10.63
N ASP A 62 -25.79 11.01 -11.12
CA ASP A 62 -27.15 11.15 -10.59
C ASP A 62 -27.90 9.82 -10.61
N GLY A 63 -28.49 9.45 -9.47
CA GLY A 63 -29.24 8.21 -9.29
C GLY A 63 -28.39 6.97 -8.95
N LEU A 64 -27.07 7.11 -8.80
CA LEU A 64 -26.21 6.03 -8.31
C LEU A 64 -26.05 6.00 -6.79
N SER A 65 -26.60 6.98 -6.05
CA SER A 65 -26.45 7.10 -4.59
C SER A 65 -26.68 5.79 -3.84
N ASP A 66 -27.68 5.02 -4.26
CA ASP A 66 -28.08 3.78 -3.59
C ASP A 66 -27.36 2.55 -4.14
N GLN A 67 -26.61 2.69 -5.23
CA GLN A 67 -25.96 1.60 -5.96
C GLN A 67 -24.49 1.40 -5.57
N ALA A 68 -23.87 2.40 -4.94
CA ALA A 68 -22.48 2.31 -4.50
C ALA A 68 -22.28 2.87 -3.09
N PHE A 69 -21.25 2.34 -2.42
CA PHE A 69 -20.81 2.77 -1.09
C PHE A 69 -19.61 3.71 -1.14
N ALA A 70 -18.92 3.78 -2.28
CA ALA A 70 -17.77 4.63 -2.45
C ALA A 70 -17.82 5.38 -3.78
N PHE A 71 -17.59 6.69 -3.72
CA PHE A 71 -17.65 7.59 -4.87
C PHE A 71 -16.38 8.39 -5.04
N LEU A 72 -15.97 8.59 -6.28
CA LEU A 72 -15.05 9.64 -6.70
C LEU A 72 -15.88 10.87 -7.08
N LEU A 73 -15.67 11.97 -6.37
CA LEU A 73 -16.33 13.24 -6.64
C LEU A 73 -15.41 14.18 -7.41
N ASN A 74 -15.97 14.79 -8.45
CA ASN A 74 -15.35 15.86 -9.23
C ASN A 74 -15.99 17.22 -8.95
N GLU A 75 -17.14 17.24 -8.28
CA GLU A 75 -17.88 18.42 -7.86
C GLU A 75 -18.57 18.20 -6.50
N ASN A 76 -19.09 19.27 -5.90
CA ASN A 76 -19.84 19.19 -4.65
C ASN A 76 -21.21 18.55 -4.92
N VAL A 77 -21.50 17.49 -4.17
CA VAL A 77 -22.76 16.75 -4.24
C VAL A 77 -23.37 16.72 -2.85
N GLU A 78 -24.61 17.18 -2.73
CA GLU A 78 -25.38 17.17 -1.49
C GLU A 78 -26.18 15.86 -1.34
N ASN A 79 -26.57 15.53 -0.11
CA ASN A 79 -27.43 14.39 0.21
C ASN A 79 -26.79 13.01 -0.03
N LEU A 80 -25.47 12.92 0.09
CA LEU A 80 -24.79 11.63 0.19
C LEU A 80 -24.68 11.26 1.66
N GLU A 81 -25.23 10.13 2.07
CA GLU A 81 -25.14 9.67 3.45
C GLU A 81 -24.44 8.31 3.55
N GLU A 82 -23.63 8.15 4.60
CA GLU A 82 -22.92 6.90 4.93
C GLU A 82 -21.98 6.38 3.81
N LYS A 83 -21.39 7.29 3.02
CA LYS A 83 -20.51 6.97 1.89
C LYS A 83 -19.03 7.13 2.21
N ALA A 84 -18.19 6.43 1.46
CA ALA A 84 -16.76 6.71 1.34
C ALA A 84 -16.53 7.62 0.13
N ILE A 85 -16.12 8.86 0.38
CA ILE A 85 -15.96 9.89 -0.64
C ILE A 85 -14.47 10.08 -0.91
N PHE A 86 -14.07 9.94 -2.17
CA PHE A 86 -12.72 10.19 -2.65
C PHE A 86 -12.72 11.46 -3.50
N ILE A 87 -11.72 12.32 -3.32
CA ILE A 87 -11.62 13.62 -3.98
C ILE A 87 -10.28 13.72 -4.68
N ASN A 88 -10.26 13.85 -6.00
CA ASN A 88 -9.03 13.92 -6.80
C ASN A 88 -8.79 15.32 -7.42
N ASN A 89 -9.53 16.33 -6.98
CA ASN A 89 -9.42 17.71 -7.44
C ASN A 89 -9.07 18.61 -6.24
N SER A 90 -7.97 19.38 -6.36
CA SER A 90 -7.49 20.31 -5.33
C SER A 90 -8.54 21.38 -5.01
N ASP A 91 -9.11 22.01 -6.03
CA ASP A 91 -10.09 23.09 -5.87
C ASP A 91 -11.33 22.60 -5.12
N LEU A 92 -11.77 21.38 -5.43
CA LEU A 92 -12.88 20.74 -4.71
C LEU A 92 -12.49 20.41 -3.28
N ALA A 93 -11.30 19.86 -3.06
CA ALA A 93 -10.85 19.48 -1.72
C ALA A 93 -10.76 20.69 -0.76
N GLU A 94 -10.39 21.86 -1.27
CA GLU A 94 -10.38 23.13 -0.52
C GLU A 94 -11.80 23.61 -0.18
N HIS A 95 -12.79 23.40 -1.04
CA HIS A 95 -14.14 23.99 -0.90
C HIS A 95 -15.25 22.98 -0.55
N ILE A 96 -14.92 21.71 -0.37
CA ILE A 96 -15.92 20.68 -0.09
C ILE A 96 -16.58 20.89 1.28
N LEU A 97 -17.90 20.76 1.30
CA LEU A 97 -18.68 20.67 2.54
C LEU A 97 -18.69 19.22 3.00
N THR A 98 -18.17 18.97 4.19
CA THR A 98 -18.12 17.62 4.77
C THR A 98 -19.34 17.34 5.62
N GLU A 99 -20.00 16.21 5.37
CA GLU A 99 -21.07 15.68 6.22
C GLU A 99 -20.51 14.63 7.20
N GLU A 100 -20.92 14.69 8.47
CA GLU A 100 -20.38 13.81 9.53
C GLU A 100 -20.66 12.31 9.30
N SER A 101 -21.73 11.98 8.55
CA SER A 101 -22.09 10.60 8.22
C SER A 101 -21.10 9.95 7.25
N ASN A 102 -20.34 10.74 6.49
CA ASN A 102 -19.46 10.28 5.42
C ASN A 102 -18.01 10.16 5.87
N ARG A 103 -17.25 9.35 5.12
CA ARG A 103 -15.79 9.23 5.26
C ARG A 103 -15.11 9.80 4.04
N TYR A 104 -14.39 10.90 4.21
CA TYR A 104 -13.69 11.58 3.12
C TYR A 104 -12.21 11.17 3.05
N PHE A 105 -11.72 11.02 1.82
CA PHE A 105 -10.34 10.70 1.49
C PHE A 105 -9.87 11.62 0.37
N SER A 106 -8.79 12.35 0.61
CA SER A 106 -8.13 13.14 -0.42
C SER A 106 -7.19 12.28 -1.24
N LEU A 107 -7.30 12.38 -2.56
CA LEU A 107 -6.39 11.84 -3.57
C LEU A 107 -5.48 12.93 -4.16
N VAL A 108 -5.47 14.13 -3.56
CA VAL A 108 -4.69 15.28 -4.02
C VAL A 108 -3.23 15.13 -3.60
N ASP A 109 -2.33 15.26 -4.56
CA ASP A 109 -0.88 15.34 -4.35
C ASP A 109 -0.48 16.80 -4.11
N VAL A 110 0.27 17.05 -3.02
CA VAL A 110 0.68 18.39 -2.60
C VAL A 110 2.02 18.81 -3.18
N PHE A 111 2.67 17.94 -3.94
CA PHE A 111 3.93 18.27 -4.61
C PHE A 111 3.64 18.89 -5.98
N SER A 112 4.38 19.93 -6.33
CA SER A 112 4.28 20.55 -7.64
C SER A 112 4.70 19.60 -8.77
N ASP A 113 4.03 19.72 -9.91
CA ASP A 113 4.35 18.96 -11.14
C ASP A 113 5.54 19.56 -11.94
N ASP A 114 6.21 20.57 -11.40
CA ASP A 114 7.35 21.20 -12.03
C ASP A 114 8.67 20.48 -11.71
N LEU A 115 9.77 20.96 -12.30
CA LEU A 115 11.09 20.36 -12.08
C LEU A 115 11.59 20.52 -10.64
N ALA A 116 11.01 21.43 -9.86
CA ALA A 116 11.40 21.69 -8.48
C ALA A 116 10.76 20.66 -7.53
N GLY A 117 9.52 20.23 -7.80
CA GLY A 117 8.82 19.24 -6.98
C GLY A 117 8.67 19.71 -5.54
N GLU A 118 8.39 21.00 -5.35
CA GLU A 118 8.23 21.62 -4.05
C GLU A 118 6.88 21.25 -3.43
N ILE A 119 6.82 21.26 -2.10
CA ILE A 119 5.59 21.05 -1.36
C ILE A 119 4.80 22.35 -1.34
N ASP A 120 3.54 22.31 -1.80
CA ASP A 120 2.59 23.38 -1.60
C ASP A 120 2.11 23.39 -0.14
N GLU A 121 2.74 24.26 0.67
CA GLU A 121 2.42 24.41 2.09
C GLU A 121 1.01 24.95 2.33
N HIS A 122 0.51 25.81 1.46
CA HIS A 122 -0.81 26.40 1.59
C HIS A 122 -1.88 25.31 1.41
N LEU A 123 -1.80 24.58 0.30
CA LEU A 123 -2.68 23.45 0.01
C LEU A 123 -2.58 22.37 1.11
N THR A 124 -1.37 22.10 1.60
CA THR A 124 -1.18 21.12 2.68
C THR A 124 -1.94 21.50 3.95
N GLN A 125 -1.85 22.76 4.38
CA GLN A 125 -2.54 23.24 5.59
C GLN A 125 -4.07 23.30 5.39
N GLU A 126 -4.53 23.75 4.23
CA GLU A 126 -5.93 23.69 3.80
C GLU A 126 -6.48 22.27 3.95
N LEU A 127 -5.80 21.28 3.34
CA LEU A 127 -6.19 19.88 3.39
C LEU A 127 -6.20 19.34 4.81
N LEU A 128 -5.15 19.58 5.61
CA LEU A 128 -5.06 19.12 7.00
C LEU A 128 -6.14 19.71 7.92
N SER A 129 -6.67 20.89 7.59
CA SER A 129 -7.76 21.52 8.34
C SER A 129 -9.12 20.84 8.12
N LYS A 130 -9.27 20.04 7.06
CA LYS A 130 -10.52 19.34 6.74
C LYS A 130 -10.72 18.10 7.60
N SER A 131 -11.99 17.72 7.80
CA SER A 131 -12.38 16.50 8.51
C SER A 131 -12.26 15.26 7.61
N PHE A 132 -11.09 15.04 7.02
CA PHE A 132 -10.80 13.87 6.20
C PHE A 132 -10.23 12.73 7.05
N LYS A 133 -10.45 11.48 6.61
CA LYS A 133 -9.82 10.32 7.23
C LYS A 133 -8.36 10.16 6.79
N ARG A 134 -8.05 10.64 5.58
CA ARG A 134 -6.70 10.79 5.01
C ARG A 134 -6.69 12.05 4.17
N HIS A 135 -5.77 12.96 4.46
CA HIS A 135 -5.81 14.34 3.99
C HIS A 135 -4.94 14.58 2.77
N ILE A 136 -3.88 13.79 2.61
CA ILE A 136 -2.85 14.03 1.59
C ILE A 136 -2.58 12.72 0.85
N CYS A 137 -2.51 12.78 -0.47
CA CYS A 137 -2.12 11.66 -1.30
C CYS A 137 -0.70 11.85 -1.82
N ILE A 138 0.08 10.78 -1.84
CA ILE A 138 1.33 10.69 -2.58
C ILE A 138 1.01 9.90 -3.84
N ASP A 139 0.93 10.60 -4.98
CA ASP A 139 0.68 10.02 -6.28
C ASP A 139 2.00 9.73 -7.01
N VAL A 140 2.27 8.44 -7.22
CA VAL A 140 3.41 7.97 -8.02
C VAL A 140 2.96 7.28 -9.31
N SER A 141 1.67 7.37 -9.66
CA SER A 141 1.13 6.80 -10.89
C SER A 141 1.75 7.42 -12.14
N LEU A 142 1.96 8.75 -12.13
CA LEU A 142 2.62 9.46 -13.23
C LEU A 142 4.02 8.90 -13.51
N HIS A 143 4.79 8.59 -12.46
CA HIS A 143 6.13 8.04 -12.60
C HIS A 143 6.12 6.72 -13.36
N GLN A 144 5.19 5.81 -13.07
CA GLN A 144 5.05 4.56 -13.83
C GLN A 144 4.69 4.83 -15.30
N ASN A 145 3.77 5.77 -15.53
CA ASN A 145 3.37 6.16 -16.89
C ASN A 145 4.52 6.81 -17.67
N SER A 146 5.47 7.44 -16.98
CA SER A 146 6.71 7.99 -17.53
C SER A 146 7.86 6.96 -17.60
N GLY A 147 7.60 5.68 -17.32
CA GLY A 147 8.57 4.60 -17.47
C GLY A 147 9.34 4.18 -16.21
N ALA A 148 8.96 4.69 -15.02
CA ALA A 148 9.58 4.27 -13.77
C ALA A 148 9.30 2.79 -13.47
N SER A 149 10.37 2.07 -13.13
CA SER A 149 10.31 0.70 -12.63
C SER A 149 9.56 0.62 -11.30
N ILE A 150 9.12 -0.60 -10.94
CA ILE A 150 8.43 -0.87 -9.69
C ILE A 150 9.25 -0.39 -8.47
N ILE A 151 10.57 -0.64 -8.48
CA ILE A 151 11.45 -0.22 -7.38
C ILE A 151 11.49 1.30 -7.28
N GLN A 152 11.61 2.00 -8.41
CA GLN A 152 11.61 3.46 -8.44
C GLN A 152 10.30 4.04 -7.90
N GLN A 153 9.14 3.48 -8.26
CA GLN A 153 7.86 3.93 -7.71
C GLN A 153 7.80 3.81 -6.19
N LEU A 154 8.30 2.70 -5.62
CA LEU A 154 8.36 2.51 -4.17
C LEU A 154 9.30 3.53 -3.51
N SER A 155 10.47 3.74 -4.11
CA SER A 155 11.45 4.72 -3.61
C SER A 155 10.92 6.14 -3.66
N PHE A 156 10.26 6.55 -4.76
CA PHE A 156 9.66 7.87 -4.88
C PHE A 156 8.54 8.07 -3.87
N ALA A 157 7.69 7.06 -3.65
CA ALA A 157 6.63 7.15 -2.65
C ALA A 157 7.18 7.38 -1.24
N LEU A 158 8.24 6.64 -0.85
CA LEU A 158 8.88 6.81 0.46
C LEU A 158 9.66 8.12 0.57
N ALA A 159 10.32 8.55 -0.51
CA ALA A 159 11.02 9.84 -0.54
C ALA A 159 10.06 11.01 -0.36
N LYS A 160 8.94 11.04 -1.10
CA LYS A 160 7.90 12.05 -0.93
C LYS A 160 7.31 12.01 0.49
N ALA A 161 7.11 10.83 1.07
CA ALA A 161 6.68 10.71 2.47
C ALA A 161 7.71 11.28 3.45
N LYS A 162 9.01 11.09 3.19
CA LYS A 162 10.10 11.62 4.01
C LYS A 162 10.17 13.15 3.96
N GLU A 163 10.06 13.75 2.78
CA GLU A 163 10.00 15.21 2.63
C GLU A 163 8.85 15.82 3.43
N LEU A 164 7.66 15.19 3.39
CA LEU A 164 6.53 15.62 4.21
C LEU A 164 6.80 15.51 5.72
N VAL A 165 7.46 14.43 6.18
CA VAL A 165 7.84 14.26 7.59
C VAL A 165 8.86 15.32 8.03
N GLU A 166 9.86 15.63 7.21
CA GLU A 166 10.84 16.67 7.52
C GLU A 166 10.19 18.06 7.62
N LYS A 167 9.09 18.28 6.89
CA LYS A 167 8.40 19.57 6.84
C LYS A 167 7.29 19.74 7.89
N PHE A 168 6.55 18.67 8.22
CA PHE A 168 5.32 18.72 9.05
C PHE A 168 5.31 17.71 10.21
N ASP A 169 6.48 17.19 10.59
CA ASP A 169 6.68 16.17 11.63
C ASP A 169 6.10 14.79 11.28
N SER A 170 6.42 13.79 12.11
CA SER A 170 6.07 12.38 11.88
C SER A 170 4.57 12.09 11.98
N GLU A 171 3.77 12.98 12.59
CA GLU A 171 2.32 12.81 12.73
C GLU A 171 1.62 12.77 11.35
N ILE A 172 2.20 13.43 10.34
CA ILE A 172 1.66 13.47 8.97
C ILE A 172 1.53 12.08 8.36
N LEU A 173 2.34 11.10 8.78
CA LEU A 173 2.31 9.72 8.27
C LEU A 173 0.93 9.05 8.45
N ASN A 174 0.17 9.47 9.47
CA ASN A 174 -1.18 8.96 9.72
C ASN A 174 -2.23 9.60 8.82
N GLN A 175 -1.89 10.68 8.11
CA GLN A 175 -2.76 11.41 7.20
C GLN A 175 -2.54 11.01 5.73
N LEU A 176 -1.46 10.30 5.43
CA LEU A 176 -1.08 9.95 4.05
C LEU A 176 -1.93 8.83 3.45
N MET A 177 -2.21 8.98 2.17
CA MET A 177 -2.66 7.96 1.23
C MET A 177 -1.62 7.81 0.11
N PHE A 178 -1.53 6.62 -0.50
CA PHE A 178 -0.60 6.37 -1.59
C PHE A 178 -1.35 5.86 -2.82
N LYS A 179 -1.05 6.46 -3.98
CA LYS A 179 -1.63 6.09 -5.27
C LYS A 179 -0.54 5.56 -6.19
N PHE A 180 -0.68 4.30 -6.56
CA PHE A 180 0.21 3.60 -7.49
C PHE A 180 -0.54 3.29 -8.78
N ALA A 181 0.11 3.46 -9.93
CA ALA A 181 -0.38 2.85 -11.17
C ALA A 181 -0.24 1.31 -11.08
N VAL A 182 -0.96 0.59 -11.94
CA VAL A 182 -0.87 -0.88 -12.04
C VAL A 182 -0.60 -1.23 -13.49
N GLY A 183 0.55 -1.85 -13.75
CA GLY A 183 0.95 -2.30 -15.08
C GLY A 183 0.49 -3.73 -15.40
N SER A 184 1.02 -4.25 -16.51
CA SER A 184 0.67 -5.59 -17.01
C SER A 184 1.36 -6.74 -16.27
N ASN A 185 2.38 -6.47 -15.46
CA ASN A 185 3.14 -7.50 -14.77
C ASN A 185 2.44 -7.96 -13.47
N TYR A 186 1.37 -8.74 -13.65
CA TYR A 186 0.40 -9.12 -12.60
C TYR A 186 1.02 -9.50 -11.24
N PHE A 187 1.93 -10.49 -11.21
CA PHE A 187 2.51 -10.96 -9.95
C PHE A 187 3.42 -9.92 -9.30
N PHE A 188 4.14 -9.14 -10.10
CA PHE A 188 5.00 -8.09 -9.59
C PHE A 188 4.21 -6.89 -9.07
N GLU A 189 3.06 -6.58 -9.65
CA GLU A 189 2.18 -5.54 -9.11
C GLU A 189 1.58 -5.95 -7.77
N ILE A 190 1.18 -7.22 -7.60
CA ILE A 190 0.80 -7.76 -6.29
C ILE A 190 1.97 -7.67 -5.30
N ALA A 191 3.17 -8.06 -5.72
CA ALA A 191 4.37 -7.97 -4.90
C ALA A 191 4.71 -6.53 -4.51
N LYS A 192 4.56 -5.56 -5.44
CA LYS A 192 4.77 -4.13 -5.22
C LYS A 192 3.94 -3.61 -4.05
N ILE A 193 2.62 -3.81 -4.11
CA ILE A 193 1.71 -3.32 -3.07
C ILE A 193 2.00 -3.99 -1.72
N ARG A 194 2.33 -5.29 -1.70
CA ARG A 194 2.69 -6.00 -0.47
C ARG A 194 4.02 -5.50 0.12
N ALA A 195 5.03 -5.34 -0.72
CA ALA A 195 6.34 -4.84 -0.33
C ALA A 195 6.24 -3.42 0.21
N PHE A 196 5.46 -2.56 -0.46
CA PHE A 196 5.25 -1.18 -0.02
C PHE A 196 4.69 -1.10 1.41
N LYS A 197 3.65 -1.89 1.71
CA LYS A 197 3.07 -1.95 3.07
C LYS A 197 4.11 -2.32 4.13
N TYR A 198 5.01 -3.25 3.81
CA TYR A 198 6.09 -3.62 4.72
C TYR A 198 7.11 -2.48 4.87
N LEU A 199 7.57 -1.89 3.76
CA LEU A 199 8.52 -0.79 3.76
C LEU A 199 7.99 0.42 4.54
N TYR A 200 6.75 0.85 4.26
CA TYR A 200 6.12 1.98 4.94
C TYR A 200 5.94 1.73 6.45
N ASN A 201 5.63 0.50 6.85
CA ASN A 201 5.54 0.12 8.26
C ASN A 201 6.91 0.08 8.96
N GLN A 202 8.01 -0.14 8.24
CA GLN A 202 9.35 0.00 8.83
C GLN A 202 9.75 1.47 8.90
N PHE A 203 9.54 2.20 7.80
CA PHE A 203 9.81 3.63 7.69
C PHE A 203 9.10 4.44 8.78
N SER A 204 7.83 4.13 9.10
CA SER A 204 7.05 4.82 10.14
C SER A 204 7.48 4.52 11.59
N LYS A 205 8.43 3.60 11.80
CA LYS A 205 8.97 3.28 13.14
C LYS A 205 10.33 3.91 13.41
N GLU A 206 10.99 4.38 12.35
CA GLU A 206 12.23 5.15 12.44
C GLU A 206 11.93 6.57 12.93
#